data_AF-A0A7X7PK99-F1
#
_entry.id   AF-A0A7X7PK99-F1
#
_cell.length_a   1.000
_cell.length_b   1.000
_cell.length_c   1.000
_cell.angle_alpha   90.00
_cell.angle_beta   90.00
_cell.angle_gamma   90.00
#
_symmetry.space_group_name_H-M   'P 1'
#
loop_
_entity.id
_entity.type
_entity.pdbx_description
1 polymer ?
#
loop_
_entity_poly.entity_id
_entity_poly.type
_entity_poly.pdbx_seq_one_letter_code
_entity_poly.pdbx_strand_id
1 'polypeptide(L)'
;MTARARLIGAVAAVVGATVLGVCAAWPIYAHGWLVITAAIGTTIGCGVALLGARRWGMLPTTVVLAIAFALTVVPAAVPSVFDTLPDGLLRAEIDGIAAIVLGWKQLLTLSLPVGTYQAVLVPAFVVFVTTAFGVTSLALRSPRGAPVAALILVAPVAFGTIFGASAVSAPLRLGWVTVVAPRELALWLAAAVLGGLWVWFTAGAKRRAALRLGRTRGERRAGSGRATRSLIGVVTVVVALGVGLAVAPVLEA
;
A
#
# COMPACT_ATOMS: atom_id res chain seq x y z
N MET A 1 -11.83 3.36 -21.83
CA MET A 1 -11.02 2.28 -21.24
C MET A 1 -12.00 1.25 -20.72
N THR A 2 -11.84 -0.03 -21.04
CA THR A 2 -12.79 -1.07 -20.59
C THR A 2 -12.68 -1.25 -19.08
N ALA A 3 -13.78 -1.64 -18.43
CA ALA A 3 -13.79 -1.92 -16.99
C ALA A 3 -12.73 -2.97 -16.59
N ARG A 4 -12.48 -3.95 -17.48
CA ARG A 4 -11.45 -4.98 -17.33
C ARG A 4 -10.04 -4.38 -17.21
N ALA A 5 -9.67 -3.44 -18.09
CA ALA A 5 -8.34 -2.84 -18.05
C ALA A 5 -8.11 -1.98 -16.79
N ARG A 6 -9.16 -1.33 -16.27
CA ARG A 6 -9.07 -0.60 -14.99
C ARG A 6 -8.87 -1.55 -13.82
N LEU A 7 -9.60 -2.66 -13.80
CA LEU A 7 -9.47 -3.68 -12.78
C LEU A 7 -8.06 -4.29 -12.78
N ILE A 8 -7.56 -4.69 -13.95
CA ILE A 8 -6.20 -5.26 -14.08
C ILE A 8 -5.15 -4.28 -13.57
N GLY A 9 -5.24 -3.00 -13.97
CA GLY A 9 -4.31 -1.98 -13.48
C GLY A 9 -4.40 -1.76 -11.97
N ALA A 10 -5.62 -1.77 -11.41
CA ALA A 10 -5.82 -1.61 -9.97
C ALA A 10 -5.24 -2.79 -9.18
N VAL A 11 -5.55 -4.02 -9.62
CA VAL A 11 -5.02 -5.24 -9.00
C VAL A 11 -3.49 -5.28 -9.11
N ALA A 12 -2.92 -4.97 -10.28
CA ALA A 12 -1.47 -4.93 -10.46
C ALA A 12 -0.81 -3.88 -9.54
N ALA A 13 -1.42 -2.69 -9.42
CA ALA A 13 -0.91 -1.65 -8.52
C ALA A 13 -0.97 -2.07 -7.05
N VAL A 14 -2.10 -2.65 -6.62
CA VAL A 14 -2.27 -3.16 -5.25
C VAL A 14 -1.28 -4.28 -4.96
N VAL A 15 -1.14 -5.26 -5.86
CA VAL A 15 -0.17 -6.36 -5.70
C VAL A 15 1.26 -5.81 -5.60
N GLY A 16 1.61 -4.82 -6.43
CA GLY A 16 2.91 -4.13 -6.33
C GLY A 16 3.12 -3.47 -4.96
N ALA A 17 2.12 -2.76 -4.45
CA ALA A 17 2.17 -2.14 -3.12
C ALA A 17 2.24 -3.18 -2.00
N THR A 18 1.54 -4.31 -2.13
CA THR A 18 1.61 -5.42 -1.18
C THR A 18 3.01 -6.02 -1.15
N VAL A 19 3.61 -6.30 -2.30
CA VAL A 19 4.99 -6.84 -2.38
C VAL A 19 5.98 -5.87 -1.75
N LEU A 20 5.92 -4.58 -2.11
CA LEU A 20 6.80 -3.56 -1.52
C LEU A 20 6.57 -3.42 0.00
N GLY A 21 5.32 -3.48 0.45
CA GLY A 21 4.96 -3.44 1.86
C GLY A 21 5.48 -4.65 2.65
N VAL A 22 5.39 -5.86 2.09
CA VAL A 22 5.98 -7.07 2.67
C VAL A 22 7.50 -6.93 2.75
N CYS A 23 8.16 -6.46 1.68
CA CYS A 23 9.60 -6.21 1.70
C CYS A 23 9.99 -5.16 2.75
N ALA A 24 9.18 -4.10 2.91
CA ALA A 24 9.39 -3.05 3.90
C ALA A 24 9.22 -3.56 5.33
N ALA A 25 8.16 -4.31 5.60
CA ALA A 25 7.81 -4.85 6.92
C ALA A 25 8.56 -6.15 7.27
N TRP A 26 9.30 -6.75 6.34
CA TRP A 26 10.04 -7.99 6.58
C TRP A 26 10.96 -7.94 7.82
N PRO A 27 11.75 -6.87 8.08
CA PRO A 27 12.59 -6.79 9.28
C PRO A 27 11.81 -6.73 10.59
N ILE A 28 10.54 -6.30 10.55
CA ILE A 28 9.67 -6.24 11.73
C ILE A 28 9.31 -7.65 12.16
N TYR A 29 8.82 -8.46 11.22
CA TYR A 29 8.25 -9.78 11.53
C TYR A 29 9.23 -10.94 11.33
N ALA A 30 10.12 -10.86 10.34
CA ALA A 30 11.08 -11.89 9.95
C ALA A 30 10.48 -13.32 9.83
N HIS A 31 9.20 -13.41 9.46
CA HIS A 31 8.44 -14.66 9.46
C HIS A 31 7.56 -14.79 8.21
N GLY A 32 7.48 -15.99 7.65
CA GLY A 32 6.75 -16.26 6.40
C GLY A 32 5.24 -15.99 6.50
N TRP A 33 4.68 -16.03 7.71
CA TRP A 33 3.26 -15.74 7.95
C TRP A 33 2.85 -14.32 7.51
N LEU A 34 3.78 -13.36 7.52
CA LEU A 34 3.54 -12.02 6.98
C LEU A 34 3.06 -12.05 5.52
N VAL A 35 3.61 -12.94 4.70
CA VAL A 35 3.22 -13.09 3.28
C VAL A 35 1.80 -13.61 3.19
N ILE A 36 1.43 -14.56 4.04
CA ILE A 36 0.08 -15.13 4.10
C ILE A 36 -0.92 -14.05 4.54
N THR A 37 -0.62 -13.33 5.63
CA THR A 37 -1.44 -12.21 6.12
C THR A 37 -1.63 -11.15 5.03
N ALA A 38 -0.57 -10.77 4.32
CA ALA A 38 -0.62 -9.79 3.24
C ALA A 38 -1.45 -10.28 2.05
N ALA A 39 -1.31 -11.56 1.67
CA ALA A 39 -2.06 -12.17 0.58
C ALA A 39 -3.56 -12.25 0.91
N ILE A 40 -3.92 -12.70 2.11
CA ILE A 40 -5.32 -12.76 2.57
C ILE A 40 -5.91 -11.36 2.61
N GLY A 41 -5.22 -10.40 3.23
CA GLY A 41 -5.71 -9.04 3.36
C GLY A 41 -5.92 -8.35 2.01
N THR A 42 -4.98 -8.53 1.09
CA THR A 42 -5.09 -8.03 -0.29
C THR A 42 -6.27 -8.65 -1.02
N THR A 43 -6.45 -9.97 -0.90
CA THR A 43 -7.53 -10.70 -1.58
C THR A 43 -8.90 -10.25 -1.08
N ILE A 44 -9.07 -10.11 0.24
CA ILE A 44 -10.32 -9.65 0.86
C ILE A 44 -10.63 -8.21 0.44
N GLY A 45 -9.65 -7.30 0.58
CA GLY A 45 -9.84 -5.90 0.22
C GLY A 45 -10.24 -5.71 -1.25
N CYS A 46 -9.54 -6.37 -2.17
CA CYS A 46 -9.88 -6.34 -3.59
C CYS A 46 -11.23 -7.02 -3.89
N GLY A 47 -11.49 -8.19 -3.29
CA GLY A 47 -12.71 -8.97 -3.50
C GLY A 47 -13.96 -8.22 -3.07
N VAL A 48 -13.95 -7.67 -1.85
CA VAL A 48 -15.06 -6.88 -1.31
C VAL A 48 -15.28 -5.60 -2.13
N ALA A 49 -14.20 -4.89 -2.52
CA ALA A 49 -14.32 -3.71 -3.37
C ALA A 49 -14.94 -4.04 -4.73
N LEU A 50 -14.57 -5.17 -5.34
CA LEU A 50 -15.11 -5.62 -6.62
C LEU A 50 -16.58 -6.02 -6.53
N LEU A 51 -16.95 -6.81 -5.50
CA LEU A 51 -18.32 -7.22 -5.26
C LEU A 51 -19.21 -6.00 -4.97
N GLY A 52 -18.75 -5.13 -4.08
CA GLY A 52 -19.43 -3.89 -3.74
C GLY A 52 -19.65 -3.00 -4.96
N ALA A 53 -18.63 -2.80 -5.80
CA ALA A 53 -18.74 -1.97 -6.99
C ALA A 53 -19.77 -2.49 -8.02
N ARG A 54 -20.07 -3.80 -8.02
CA ARG A 54 -21.07 -4.41 -8.91
C ARG A 54 -22.47 -4.48 -8.30
N ARG A 55 -22.56 -4.64 -6.99
CA ARG A 55 -23.82 -4.98 -6.32
C ARG A 55 -24.41 -3.81 -5.53
N TRP A 56 -23.60 -2.98 -4.86
CA TRP A 56 -24.11 -2.06 -3.83
C TRP A 56 -23.41 -0.68 -3.76
N GLY A 57 -24.00 0.24 -2.98
CA GLY A 57 -23.41 1.53 -2.62
C GLY A 57 -22.13 1.40 -1.76
N MET A 58 -21.45 2.52 -1.49
CA MET A 58 -20.20 2.51 -0.72
C MET A 58 -20.43 2.05 0.73
N LEU A 59 -21.48 2.56 1.38
CA LEU A 59 -21.83 2.23 2.77
C LEU A 59 -21.97 0.73 3.04
N PRO A 60 -22.85 -0.04 2.35
CA PRO A 60 -22.96 -1.48 2.59
C PRO A 60 -21.68 -2.25 2.23
N THR A 61 -20.89 -1.73 1.28
CA THR A 61 -19.60 -2.33 0.95
C THR A 61 -18.61 -2.21 2.11
N THR A 62 -18.56 -1.05 2.77
CA THR A 62 -17.72 -0.84 3.96
C THR A 62 -18.15 -1.74 5.12
N VAL A 63 -19.46 -1.94 5.30
CA VAL A 63 -19.99 -2.86 6.33
C VAL A 63 -19.54 -4.30 6.05
N VAL A 64 -19.67 -4.76 4.80
CA VAL A 64 -19.19 -6.10 4.43
C VAL A 64 -17.67 -6.23 4.52
N LEU A 65 -16.91 -5.16 4.27
CA LEU A 65 -15.48 -5.17 4.53
C LEU A 65 -15.19 -5.36 6.02
N ALA A 66 -15.90 -4.67 6.90
CA ALA A 66 -15.74 -4.80 8.35
C ALA A 66 -16.07 -6.21 8.83
N ILE A 67 -17.16 -6.80 8.32
CA ILE A 67 -17.55 -8.19 8.64
C ILE A 67 -16.50 -9.17 8.11
N ALA A 68 -16.06 -9.02 6.85
CA ALA A 68 -15.04 -9.89 6.27
C ALA A 68 -13.70 -9.76 7.01
N PHE A 69 -13.33 -8.55 7.43
CA PHE A 69 -12.15 -8.31 8.24
C PHE A 69 -12.24 -9.04 9.58
N ALA A 70 -13.34 -8.87 10.33
CA ALA A 70 -13.54 -9.57 11.61
C ALA A 70 -13.40 -11.09 11.41
N LEU A 71 -14.18 -11.68 10.52
CA LEU A 71 -14.15 -13.13 10.25
C LEU A 71 -12.78 -13.70 9.81
N THR A 72 -11.86 -12.84 9.35
CA THR A 72 -10.55 -13.29 8.83
C THR A 72 -9.37 -12.80 9.65
N VAL A 73 -9.56 -11.90 10.62
CA VAL A 73 -8.46 -11.31 11.39
C VAL A 73 -7.71 -12.40 12.17
N VAL A 74 -8.44 -13.32 12.80
CA VAL A 74 -7.85 -14.42 13.56
C VAL A 74 -7.04 -15.37 12.67
N PRO A 75 -7.61 -16.03 11.65
CA PRO A 75 -6.85 -16.98 10.85
C PRO A 75 -5.71 -16.31 10.06
N ALA A 76 -5.85 -15.03 9.71
CA ALA A 76 -4.83 -14.32 8.94
C ALA A 76 -3.70 -13.74 9.80
N ALA A 77 -4.00 -13.23 10.99
CA ALA A 77 -3.07 -12.41 11.78
C ALA A 77 -2.79 -12.97 13.20
N VAL A 78 -3.42 -14.06 13.61
CA VAL A 78 -3.20 -14.71 14.91
C VAL A 78 -2.94 -16.22 14.72
N PRO A 79 -1.78 -16.61 14.16
CA PRO A 79 -1.48 -18.02 13.89
C PRO A 79 -1.42 -18.90 15.14
N SER A 80 -1.11 -18.34 16.32
CA SER A 80 -1.07 -19.10 17.58
C SER A 80 -2.41 -19.71 17.99
N VAL A 81 -3.51 -19.30 17.37
CA VAL A 81 -4.83 -19.91 17.60
C VAL A 81 -4.86 -21.35 17.16
N PHE A 82 -4.14 -21.72 16.10
CA PHE A 82 -4.16 -23.08 15.56
C PHE A 82 -3.68 -24.13 16.59
N ASP A 83 -2.90 -23.72 17.59
CA ASP A 83 -2.42 -24.58 18.67
C ASP A 83 -3.47 -24.81 19.78
N THR A 84 -4.53 -24.00 19.83
CA THR A 84 -5.52 -23.94 20.94
C THR A 84 -6.96 -24.14 20.48
N LEU A 85 -7.16 -24.58 19.23
CA LEU A 85 -8.49 -24.87 18.70
C LEU A 85 -9.06 -26.15 19.33
N PRO A 86 -10.38 -26.19 19.66
CA PRO A 86 -11.40 -25.16 19.37
C PRO A 86 -11.63 -24.11 20.47
N ASP A 87 -11.17 -24.33 21.69
CA ASP A 87 -11.58 -23.56 22.88
C ASP A 87 -11.09 -22.08 22.86
N GLY A 88 -10.00 -21.81 22.15
CA GLY A 88 -9.37 -20.48 22.09
C GLY A 88 -9.98 -19.49 21.08
N LEU A 89 -10.92 -19.91 20.22
CA LEU A 89 -11.31 -19.13 19.04
C LEU A 89 -11.99 -17.80 19.39
N LEU A 90 -12.98 -17.83 20.31
CA LEU A 90 -13.71 -16.62 20.70
C LEU A 90 -12.79 -15.59 21.35
N ARG A 91 -11.88 -16.05 22.21
CA ARG A 91 -10.92 -15.17 22.89
C ARG A 91 -9.95 -14.54 21.91
N ALA A 92 -9.46 -15.32 20.95
CA ALA A 92 -8.57 -14.81 19.93
C ALA A 92 -9.25 -13.79 18.99
N GLU A 93 -10.54 -13.94 18.73
CA GLU A 93 -11.32 -12.95 17.97
C GLU A 93 -11.40 -11.62 18.71
N ILE A 94 -11.69 -11.65 20.01
CA ILE A 94 -11.69 -10.47 20.87
C ILE A 94 -10.30 -9.83 20.90
N ASP A 95 -9.25 -10.63 21.11
CA ASP A 95 -7.86 -10.16 21.13
C ASP A 95 -7.45 -9.58 19.77
N GLY A 96 -7.87 -10.19 18.67
CA GLY A 96 -7.62 -9.72 17.30
C GLY A 96 -8.29 -8.37 17.02
N ILE A 97 -9.53 -8.17 17.47
CA ILE A 97 -10.22 -6.88 17.37
C ILE A 97 -9.56 -5.84 18.27
N ALA A 98 -9.21 -6.19 19.50
CA ALA A 98 -8.51 -5.29 20.42
C ALA A 98 -7.14 -4.88 19.86
N ALA A 99 -6.44 -5.78 19.16
CA ALA A 99 -5.17 -5.52 18.51
C ALA A 99 -5.24 -4.52 17.34
N ILE A 100 -6.43 -4.22 16.81
CA ILE A 100 -6.61 -3.10 15.86
C ILE A 100 -6.25 -1.77 16.52
N VAL A 101 -6.47 -1.63 17.83
CA VAL A 101 -6.16 -0.43 18.60
C VAL A 101 -4.83 -0.60 19.34
N LEU A 102 -4.64 -1.74 20.01
CA LEU A 102 -3.51 -1.99 20.90
C LEU A 102 -2.26 -2.48 20.17
N GLY A 103 -2.40 -3.12 19.00
CA GLY A 103 -1.31 -3.77 18.28
C GLY A 103 -0.25 -2.78 17.79
N TRP A 104 -0.65 -1.55 17.47
CA TRP A 104 0.28 -0.47 17.11
C TRP A 104 1.22 -0.12 18.26
N LYS A 105 0.69 -0.04 19.49
CA LYS A 105 1.48 0.22 20.68
C LYS A 105 2.42 -0.96 20.97
N GLN A 106 1.90 -2.19 20.85
CA GLN A 106 2.70 -3.40 21.08
C GLN A 106 3.91 -3.48 20.16
N LEU A 107 3.75 -3.14 18.87
CA LEU A 107 4.85 -3.07 17.91
C LEU A 107 5.98 -2.12 18.34
N LEU A 108 5.65 -1.02 19.03
CA LEU A 108 6.64 -0.04 19.51
C LEU A 108 7.32 -0.45 20.82
N THR A 109 6.75 -1.38 21.57
CA THR A 109 7.28 -1.84 22.87
C THR A 109 8.05 -3.15 22.79
N LEU A 110 7.81 -3.94 21.75
CA LEU A 110 8.46 -5.23 21.55
C LEU A 110 9.81 -5.05 20.86
N SER A 111 10.79 -5.86 21.25
CA SER A 111 12.05 -5.96 20.54
C SER A 111 11.83 -6.66 19.20
N LEU A 112 12.32 -6.04 18.12
CA LEU A 112 12.30 -6.64 16.79
C LEU A 112 13.39 -7.73 16.70
N PRO A 113 13.16 -8.83 15.95
CA PRO A 113 11.95 -9.15 15.19
C PRO A 113 10.85 -9.78 16.05
N VAL A 114 9.60 -9.38 15.82
CA VAL A 114 8.43 -9.78 16.64
C VAL A 114 7.81 -11.13 16.24
N GLY A 115 8.20 -11.68 15.08
CA GLY A 115 7.70 -12.99 14.62
C GLY A 115 6.19 -13.02 14.44
N THR A 116 5.57 -14.03 15.04
CA THR A 116 4.11 -14.25 15.07
C THR A 116 3.54 -14.13 16.47
N TYR A 117 4.19 -13.34 17.32
CA TYR A 117 3.78 -13.24 18.71
C TYR A 117 2.37 -12.63 18.83
N GLN A 118 1.45 -13.38 19.46
CA GLN A 118 0.07 -12.96 19.73
C GLN A 118 -0.63 -12.40 18.48
N ALA A 119 -1.15 -11.16 18.56
CA ALA A 119 -1.90 -10.49 17.51
C ALA A 119 -1.10 -9.34 16.86
N VAL A 120 0.23 -9.39 16.90
CA VAL A 120 1.12 -8.30 16.43
C VAL A 120 1.10 -8.13 14.89
N LEU A 121 0.57 -9.11 14.15
CA LEU A 121 0.34 -9.01 12.70
C LEU A 121 -0.92 -8.22 12.33
N VAL A 122 -1.83 -7.95 13.28
CA VAL A 122 -3.10 -7.27 13.02
C VAL A 122 -2.90 -5.87 12.41
N PRO A 123 -1.98 -5.01 12.90
CA PRO A 123 -1.70 -3.73 12.25
C PRO A 123 -1.31 -3.86 10.78
N ALA A 124 -0.41 -4.81 10.46
CA ALA A 124 -0.03 -5.08 9.07
C ALA A 124 -1.24 -5.53 8.24
N PHE A 125 -2.06 -6.43 8.79
CA PHE A 125 -3.28 -6.90 8.14
C PHE A 125 -4.26 -5.75 7.82
N VAL A 126 -4.49 -4.85 8.78
CA VAL A 126 -5.31 -3.64 8.59
C VAL A 126 -4.77 -2.79 7.44
N VAL A 127 -3.45 -2.56 7.37
CA VAL A 127 -2.84 -1.76 6.31
C VAL A 127 -3.04 -2.41 4.94
N PHE A 128 -2.83 -3.72 4.80
CA PHE A 128 -3.02 -4.41 3.52
C PHE A 128 -4.48 -4.42 3.07
N VAL A 129 -5.42 -4.72 3.98
CA VAL A 129 -6.87 -4.74 3.68
C VAL A 129 -7.34 -3.35 3.26
N THR A 130 -7.02 -2.31 4.04
CA THR A 130 -7.47 -0.94 3.77
C THR A 130 -6.85 -0.38 2.49
N THR A 131 -5.57 -0.69 2.22
CA THR A 131 -4.90 -0.30 0.97
C THR A 131 -5.57 -0.95 -0.24
N ALA A 132 -5.74 -2.27 -0.22
CA ALA A 132 -6.34 -3.03 -1.30
C ALA A 132 -7.78 -2.58 -1.56
N PHE A 133 -8.58 -2.43 -0.50
CA PHE A 133 -9.94 -1.95 -0.58
C PHE A 133 -10.05 -0.51 -1.12
N GLY A 134 -9.25 0.41 -0.58
CA GLY A 134 -9.27 1.82 -0.91
C GLY A 134 -8.90 2.06 -2.37
N VAL A 135 -7.76 1.53 -2.82
CA VAL A 135 -7.27 1.68 -4.20
C VAL A 135 -8.25 1.05 -5.20
N THR A 136 -8.71 -0.17 -4.93
CA THR A 136 -9.64 -0.88 -5.83
C THR A 136 -10.99 -0.16 -5.90
N SER A 137 -11.54 0.27 -4.77
CA SER A 137 -12.80 1.02 -4.72
C SER A 137 -12.71 2.33 -5.49
N LEU A 138 -11.61 3.08 -5.32
CA LEU A 138 -11.39 4.33 -6.04
C LEU A 138 -11.22 4.11 -7.54
N ALA A 139 -10.48 3.08 -7.93
CA ALA A 139 -10.28 2.70 -9.32
C ALA A 139 -11.59 2.37 -10.05
N LEU A 140 -12.51 1.69 -9.35
CA LEU A 140 -13.77 1.22 -9.91
C LEU A 140 -14.87 2.30 -9.87
N ARG A 141 -14.97 3.06 -8.77
CA ARG A 141 -16.09 3.98 -8.53
C ARG A 141 -15.78 5.43 -8.94
N SER A 142 -14.54 5.90 -8.80
CA SER A 142 -14.22 7.33 -8.95
C SER A 142 -12.99 7.58 -9.83
N PRO A 143 -13.16 7.99 -11.11
CA PRO A 143 -12.03 8.36 -11.95
C PRO A 143 -11.28 9.60 -11.45
N ARG A 144 -11.88 10.42 -10.57
CA ARG A 144 -11.22 11.60 -9.97
C ARG A 144 -10.30 11.24 -8.81
N GLY A 145 -10.51 10.11 -8.15
CA GLY A 145 -9.71 9.70 -6.99
C GLY A 145 -8.33 9.12 -7.31
N ALA A 146 -7.89 9.05 -8.57
CA ALA A 146 -6.59 8.48 -8.92
C ALA A 146 -5.39 9.01 -8.11
N PRO A 147 -5.27 10.33 -7.80
CA PRO A 147 -4.19 10.82 -6.94
C PRO A 147 -4.29 10.31 -5.50
N VAL A 148 -5.50 10.23 -4.95
CA VAL A 148 -5.73 9.70 -3.60
C VAL A 148 -5.39 8.21 -3.53
N ALA A 149 -5.73 7.44 -4.57
CA ALA A 149 -5.31 6.04 -4.66
C ALA A 149 -3.78 5.89 -4.73
N ALA A 150 -3.07 6.80 -5.41
CA ALA A 150 -1.61 6.81 -5.41
C ALA A 150 -1.04 7.02 -4.01
N LEU A 151 -1.64 7.91 -3.21
CA LEU A 151 -1.24 8.13 -1.82
C LEU A 151 -1.51 6.88 -0.96
N ILE A 152 -2.65 6.23 -1.14
CA ILE A 152 -2.98 4.99 -0.41
C ILE A 152 -2.00 3.86 -0.75
N LEU A 153 -1.52 3.75 -1.99
CA LEU A 153 -0.51 2.75 -2.40
C LEU A 153 0.82 2.85 -1.65
N VAL A 154 1.11 4.01 -1.06
CA VAL A 154 2.33 4.23 -0.26
C VAL A 154 2.20 3.66 1.15
N ALA A 155 0.98 3.49 1.66
CA ALA A 155 0.73 3.13 3.06
C ALA A 155 1.44 1.84 3.53
N PRO A 156 1.50 0.74 2.75
CA PRO A 156 2.24 -0.46 3.17
C PRO A 156 3.75 -0.25 3.33
N VAL A 157 4.35 0.57 2.47
CA VAL A 157 5.79 0.92 2.56
C VAL A 157 6.03 1.87 3.72
N ALA A 158 5.16 2.85 3.92
CA ALA A 158 5.20 3.74 5.07
C ALA A 158 5.10 2.96 6.39
N PHE A 159 4.19 1.98 6.47
CA PHE A 159 4.05 1.12 7.63
C PHE A 159 5.37 0.38 7.95
N GLY A 160 5.96 -0.30 6.97
CA GLY A 160 7.19 -1.06 7.18
C GLY A 160 8.42 -0.20 7.50
N THR A 161 8.43 1.07 7.08
CA THR A 161 9.54 2.00 7.33
C THR A 161 9.38 2.78 8.62
N ILE A 162 8.16 3.15 9.02
CA ILE A 162 7.87 3.87 10.27
C ILE A 162 7.99 2.95 11.50
N PHE A 163 7.48 1.72 11.39
CA PHE A 163 7.53 0.71 12.46
C PHE A 163 8.72 -0.25 12.32
N GLY A 164 9.55 -0.05 11.29
CA GLY A 164 10.75 -0.83 11.02
C GLY A 164 11.83 -0.67 12.08
N ALA A 165 12.81 -1.57 12.07
CA ALA A 165 13.97 -1.49 12.95
C ALA A 165 14.68 -0.13 12.80
N SER A 166 15.09 0.45 13.93
CA SER A 166 15.90 1.67 13.97
C SER A 166 17.28 1.51 13.32
N ALA A 167 17.72 0.26 13.11
CA ALA A 167 18.87 -0.05 12.28
C ALA A 167 18.49 0.00 10.80
N VAL A 168 18.91 1.07 10.12
CA VAL A 168 18.82 1.19 8.67
C VAL A 168 19.84 0.29 7.97
N SER A 169 19.62 0.02 6.69
CA SER A 169 20.53 -0.81 5.89
C SER A 169 21.94 -0.22 5.83
N ALA A 170 22.94 -1.10 5.83
CA ALA A 170 24.35 -0.69 5.80
C ALA A 170 24.62 0.28 4.63
N PRO A 171 25.37 1.38 4.86
CA PRO A 171 25.60 2.39 3.84
C PRO A 171 26.39 1.81 2.67
N LEU A 172 25.92 2.09 1.45
CA LEU A 172 26.58 1.66 0.22
C LEU A 172 27.52 2.76 -0.27
N ARG A 173 28.82 2.47 -0.34
CA ARG A 173 29.81 3.41 -0.87
C ARG A 173 30.03 3.16 -2.36
N LEU A 174 29.66 4.12 -3.20
CA LEU A 174 29.91 4.16 -4.64
C LEU A 174 30.96 5.24 -4.92
N GLY A 175 32.24 4.87 -4.77
CA GLY A 175 33.36 5.82 -4.94
C GLY A 175 33.27 6.97 -3.93
N TRP A 176 33.07 8.20 -4.43
CA TRP A 176 32.92 9.41 -3.60
C TRP A 176 31.49 9.63 -3.08
N VAL A 177 30.49 8.87 -3.54
CA VAL A 177 29.10 8.98 -3.07
C VAL A 177 28.81 7.88 -2.04
N THR A 178 28.33 8.26 -0.87
CA THR A 178 27.80 7.34 0.14
C THR A 178 26.29 7.38 0.16
N VAL A 179 25.64 6.28 -0.20
CA VAL A 179 24.19 6.13 -0.12
C VAL A 179 23.83 5.54 1.23
N VAL A 180 23.30 6.38 2.11
CA VAL A 180 22.78 5.97 3.43
C VAL A 180 21.44 5.25 3.22
N ALA A 181 21.22 4.11 3.89
CA ALA A 181 19.96 3.36 3.86
C ALA A 181 19.48 2.98 2.42
N PRO A 182 20.30 2.26 1.61
CA PRO A 182 20.01 2.01 0.20
C PRO A 182 18.71 1.23 -0.04
N ARG A 183 18.35 0.30 0.85
CA ARG A 183 17.11 -0.48 0.75
C ARG A 183 15.89 0.41 0.96
N GLU A 184 15.92 1.25 1.98
CA GLU A 184 14.82 2.12 2.35
C GLU A 184 14.55 3.13 1.22
N LEU A 185 15.63 3.72 0.67
CA LEU A 185 15.55 4.57 -0.51
C LEU A 185 14.99 3.84 -1.73
N ALA A 186 15.43 2.60 -1.98
CA ALA A 186 14.93 1.80 -3.09
C ALA A 186 13.43 1.49 -2.96
N LEU A 187 12.96 1.18 -1.74
CA LEU A 187 11.55 0.91 -1.46
C LEU A 187 10.69 2.16 -1.67
N TRP A 188 11.12 3.31 -1.17
CA TRP A 188 10.43 4.58 -1.37
C TRP A 188 10.42 5.01 -2.84
N LEU A 189 11.53 4.83 -3.56
CA LEU A 189 11.60 5.07 -4.99
C LEU A 189 10.65 4.15 -5.76
N ALA A 190 10.61 2.85 -5.43
CA ALA A 190 9.70 1.90 -6.04
C ALA A 190 8.23 2.26 -5.76
N ALA A 191 7.90 2.70 -4.54
CA ALA A 191 6.56 3.18 -4.18
C ALA A 191 6.18 4.43 -4.98
N ALA A 192 7.10 5.39 -5.12
CA ALA A 192 6.90 6.60 -5.92
C ALA A 192 6.70 6.28 -7.40
N VAL A 193 7.52 5.37 -7.96
CA VAL A 193 7.37 4.90 -9.34
C VAL A 193 6.03 4.20 -9.52
N LEU A 194 5.61 3.35 -8.59
CA LEU A 194 4.32 2.67 -8.62
C LEU A 194 3.15 3.66 -8.62
N GLY A 195 3.17 4.64 -7.71
CA GLY A 195 2.18 5.72 -7.65
C GLY A 195 2.18 6.57 -8.92
N GLY A 196 3.35 6.90 -9.45
CA GLY A 196 3.53 7.63 -10.71
C GLY A 196 2.96 6.87 -11.91
N LEU A 197 3.27 5.57 -12.02
CA LEU A 197 2.72 4.68 -13.04
C LEU A 197 1.19 4.58 -12.94
N TRP A 198 0.65 4.50 -11.72
CA TRP A 198 -0.79 4.50 -11.49
C TRP A 198 -1.45 5.80 -11.97
N VAL A 199 -0.92 6.96 -11.60
CA VAL A 199 -1.43 8.27 -12.04
C VAL A 199 -1.29 8.42 -13.56
N TRP A 200 -0.16 8.03 -14.13
CA TRP A 200 0.07 8.07 -15.57
C TRP A 200 -0.92 7.18 -16.33
N PHE A 201 -1.13 5.95 -15.86
CA PHE A 201 -2.05 4.99 -16.44
C PHE A 201 -3.50 5.50 -16.42
N THR A 202 -3.94 6.02 -15.27
CA THR A 202 -5.29 6.56 -15.09
C THR A 202 -5.51 7.89 -15.85
N ALA A 203 -4.50 8.76 -15.93
CA ALA A 203 -4.55 9.99 -16.73
C ALA A 203 -4.56 9.69 -18.24
N GLY A 204 -3.75 8.74 -18.70
CA GLY A 204 -3.74 8.27 -20.08
C GLY A 204 -5.09 7.70 -20.51
N ALA A 205 -5.76 6.99 -19.60
CA ALA A 205 -7.11 6.47 -19.83
C ALA A 205 -8.16 7.58 -20.04
N LYS A 206 -8.08 8.67 -19.28
CA LYS A 206 -8.95 9.86 -19.45
C LYS A 206 -8.72 10.51 -20.80
N ARG A 207 -7.46 10.73 -21.19
CA ARG A 207 -7.12 11.35 -22.47
C ARG A 207 -7.59 10.52 -23.66
N ARG A 208 -7.42 9.20 -23.62
CA ARG A 208 -7.90 8.29 -24.69
C ARG A 208 -9.44 8.30 -24.79
N ALA A 209 -10.15 8.44 -23.67
CA ALA A 209 -11.61 8.57 -23.69
C ALA A 209 -12.05 9.92 -24.27
N ALA A 210 -11.39 11.02 -23.89
CA ALA A 210 -11.66 12.35 -24.43
C ALA A 210 -11.36 12.45 -25.94
N LEU A 211 -10.29 11.82 -26.44
CA LEU A 211 -9.97 11.80 -27.87
C LEU A 211 -10.98 10.97 -28.70
N ARG A 212 -11.60 9.94 -28.11
CA ARG A 212 -12.68 9.18 -28.77
C ARG A 212 -13.95 10.01 -28.90
N LEU A 213 -14.23 10.87 -27.92
CA LEU A 213 -15.34 11.84 -27.96
C LEU A 213 -15.00 13.03 -28.87
N GLY A 214 -13.77 13.54 -28.85
CA GLY A 214 -13.32 14.66 -29.69
C GLY A 214 -13.16 14.31 -31.18
N ARG A 215 -13.19 13.03 -31.56
CA ARG A 215 -13.33 12.63 -32.98
C ARG A 215 -14.70 13.02 -33.57
N THR A 216 -15.68 13.42 -32.76
CA THR A 216 -16.96 13.99 -33.24
C THR A 216 -17.03 15.53 -33.21
N ARG A 217 -16.06 16.21 -32.60
CA ARG A 217 -15.90 17.67 -32.65
C ARG A 217 -14.42 18.03 -32.67
N GLY A 218 -13.93 18.36 -33.87
CA GLY A 218 -12.54 18.74 -34.10
C GLY A 218 -12.21 20.07 -33.44
N GLU A 219 -11.54 20.02 -32.29
CA GLU A 219 -10.84 21.20 -31.76
C GLU A 219 -9.42 20.81 -31.29
N ARG A 220 -8.44 21.50 -31.89
CA ARG A 220 -7.02 21.41 -31.58
C ARG A 220 -6.72 22.19 -30.30
N ARG A 221 -6.01 21.57 -29.34
CA ARG A 221 -4.85 22.09 -28.57
C ARG A 221 -4.75 21.42 -27.19
N ALA A 222 -3.68 20.66 -26.96
CA ALA A 222 -3.12 20.38 -25.62
C ALA A 222 -1.78 19.63 -25.75
N GLY A 223 -0.79 20.28 -26.36
CA GLY A 223 0.56 19.73 -26.54
C GLY A 223 1.56 20.16 -25.46
N SER A 224 1.50 21.40 -24.98
CA SER A 224 2.58 22.01 -24.17
C SER A 224 2.53 21.66 -22.68
N GLY A 225 1.35 21.53 -22.07
CA GLY A 225 1.24 21.31 -20.61
C GLY A 225 1.68 19.93 -20.11
N ARG A 226 1.99 18.97 -21.00
CA ARG A 226 2.41 17.61 -20.63
C ARG A 226 3.90 17.53 -20.31
N ALA A 227 4.74 18.13 -21.16
CA ALA A 227 6.18 18.17 -20.94
C ALA A 227 6.48 18.98 -19.67
N THR A 228 5.79 20.11 -19.48
CA THR A 228 5.92 20.91 -18.26
C THR A 228 5.50 20.14 -17.00
N ARG A 229 4.40 19.37 -17.03
CA ARG A 229 3.96 18.60 -15.87
C ARG A 229 4.83 17.38 -15.58
N SER A 230 5.35 16.69 -16.59
CA SER A 230 6.32 15.60 -16.36
C SER A 230 7.66 16.14 -15.89
N LEU A 231 8.10 17.29 -16.42
CA LEU A 231 9.28 17.98 -15.96
C LEU A 231 9.12 18.41 -14.49
N ILE A 232 7.99 18.99 -14.12
CA ILE A 232 7.69 19.32 -12.72
C ILE A 232 7.74 18.05 -11.85
N GLY A 233 7.11 16.94 -12.28
CA GLY A 233 7.16 15.69 -11.52
C GLY A 233 8.58 15.14 -11.36
N VAL A 234 9.38 15.16 -12.42
CA VAL A 234 10.80 14.75 -12.38
C VAL A 234 11.61 15.68 -11.50
N VAL A 235 11.45 16.99 -11.64
CA VAL A 235 12.11 18.00 -10.81
C VAL A 235 11.71 17.83 -9.34
N THR A 236 10.44 17.60 -9.03
CA THR A 236 10.00 17.35 -7.65
C THR A 236 10.62 16.09 -7.08
N VAL A 237 10.71 15.00 -7.86
CA VAL A 237 11.38 13.77 -7.42
C VAL A 237 12.89 13.99 -7.24
N VAL A 238 13.54 14.67 -8.17
CA VAL A 238 14.98 14.99 -8.09
C VAL A 238 15.28 15.92 -6.92
N VAL A 239 14.43 16.93 -6.67
CA VAL A 239 14.55 17.84 -5.52
C VAL A 239 14.28 17.10 -4.23
N ALA A 240 13.25 16.25 -4.15
CA ALA A 240 12.97 15.46 -2.97
C ALA A 240 14.11 14.48 -2.65
N LEU A 241 14.67 13.82 -3.67
CA LEU A 241 15.86 12.96 -3.52
C LEU A 241 17.10 13.76 -3.13
N GLY A 242 17.32 14.92 -3.74
CA GLY A 242 18.45 15.80 -3.44
C GLY A 242 18.39 16.37 -2.02
N VAL A 243 17.21 16.82 -1.58
CA VAL A 243 16.97 17.26 -0.19
C VAL A 243 17.16 16.10 0.77
N GLY A 244 16.63 14.91 0.47
CA GLY A 244 16.84 13.72 1.30
C GLY A 244 18.31 13.35 1.46
N LEU A 245 19.08 13.38 0.36
CA LEU A 245 20.51 13.11 0.37
C LEU A 245 21.34 14.19 1.09
N ALA A 246 20.91 15.45 1.04
CA ALA A 246 21.61 16.56 1.68
C ALA A 246 21.28 16.71 3.19
N VAL A 247 20.05 16.40 3.59
CA VAL A 247 19.59 16.56 4.99
C VAL A 247 19.95 15.34 5.85
N ALA A 248 19.97 14.14 5.28
CA ALA A 248 20.35 12.92 6.00
C ALA A 248 21.70 13.04 6.76
N PRO A 249 22.81 13.51 6.16
CA PRO A 249 24.09 13.63 6.87
C PRO A 249 24.12 14.75 7.92
N VAL A 250 23.22 15.75 7.84
CA VAL A 250 23.18 16.88 8.79
C VAL A 250 22.42 16.51 10.07
N LEU A 251 21.49 15.55 10.00
CA LEU A 251 20.74 15.07 11.15
C LEU A 251 21.50 14.01 11.98
N GLU A 252 22.55 13.41 11.40
CA GLU A 252 23.42 12.42 12.05
C GLU A 252 24.69 13.06 12.66
N ALA A 253 24.86 14.38 12.55
CA ALA A 253 25.98 15.16 13.10
C ALA A 253 25.56 15.89 14.40
#